data_AF-A0A521HMA7-F1
#
_entry.id   AF-A0A521HMA7-F1
#
_cell.length_a   1.000
_cell.length_b   1.000
_cell.length_c   1.000
_cell.angle_alpha   90.00
_cell.angle_beta   90.00
_cell.angle_gamma   90.00
#
_symmetry.space_group_name_H-M   'P 1'
#
loop_
_entity.id
_entity.type
_entity.pdbx_description
1 polymer ?
#
loop_
_entity_poly.entity_id
_entity_poly.type
_entity_poly.pdbx_seq_one_letter_code
_entity_poly.pdbx_strand_id
1 'polypeptide(L)'
;MIPNEHARSDKPPADSSADRLRLRQLRWLSVIVMALIAALAMPLLAPAQPVRPLLAITLLLAASNLALHAGADRRWSAFGGAFVQLSVDLLAWAAFLYFGGGVTNPAISLLLPLVAVGAAVLPAARAWALATLAVLIYSALWHYHQPVQLAAAETAMRLHLAGMWLSFAFSAVAVVWFVSRMNAALRQREHDLAATRAERARDAYVVGLGKLAAGAAHRLGTPLGTLRIVVDELARRRDLPADCHEDLALMRGQIEHCKSILNSLTREAGQQRAEGGGKVAAGLWLEAAVERWRGLRPRARAMLTMDDAAAAARIVADASLGEAVHNLIDNAANANAAA
;
A
#
# COMPACT_ATOMS: atom_id res chain seq x y z
N MET A 1 6.31 -6.88 32.16
CA MET A 1 5.28 -7.77 31.57
C MET A 1 4.40 -6.89 30.70
N ILE A 2 4.69 -6.82 29.40
CA ILE A 2 3.97 -5.94 28.46
C ILE A 2 3.17 -6.85 27.52
N PRO A 3 1.84 -6.69 27.39
CA PRO A 3 1.02 -7.61 26.61
C PRO A 3 1.35 -7.52 25.11
N ASN A 4 1.55 -8.69 24.53
CA ASN A 4 1.76 -8.91 23.10
C ASN A 4 0.40 -8.84 22.40
N GLU A 5 -0.06 -7.64 22.04
CA GLU A 5 -1.26 -7.46 21.23
C GLU A 5 -0.94 -7.60 19.74
N HIS A 6 -1.09 -8.85 19.27
CA HIS A 6 -1.74 -9.19 18.02
C HIS A 6 -1.20 -8.45 16.78
N ALA A 7 -0.16 -9.05 16.19
CA ALA A 7 0.01 -9.09 14.75
C ALA A 7 -1.24 -9.72 14.11
N ARG A 8 -2.30 -8.93 13.94
CA ARG A 8 -3.37 -9.28 13.00
C ARG A 8 -2.69 -9.37 11.64
N SER A 9 -2.65 -10.60 11.14
CA SER A 9 -2.41 -10.91 9.74
C SER A 9 -3.34 -10.05 8.90
N ASP A 10 -2.84 -8.92 8.43
CA ASP A 10 -3.47 -8.09 7.42
C ASP A 10 -3.22 -8.80 6.07
N LYS A 11 -3.80 -9.99 5.93
CA LYS A 11 -4.06 -10.54 4.60
C LYS A 11 -5.07 -9.57 4.00
N PRO A 12 -4.73 -8.85 2.92
CA PRO A 12 -5.74 -8.05 2.24
C PRO A 12 -6.90 -9.00 1.89
N PRO A 13 -8.17 -8.55 2.00
CA PRO A 13 -9.28 -9.36 1.53
C PRO A 13 -8.94 -9.79 0.10
N ALA A 14 -9.08 -11.09 -0.19
CA ALA A 14 -8.76 -11.74 -1.45
C ALA A 14 -9.67 -11.31 -2.63
N ASP A 15 -10.08 -10.03 -2.61
CA ASP A 15 -11.15 -9.46 -3.38
C ASP A 15 -10.77 -8.00 -3.71
N SER A 16 -9.59 -7.81 -4.31
CA SER A 16 -9.21 -6.51 -4.84
C SER A 16 -10.15 -6.16 -6.00
N SER A 17 -10.55 -4.89 -6.13
CA SER A 17 -11.41 -4.43 -7.24
C SER A 17 -10.84 -4.79 -8.61
N ALA A 18 -9.50 -4.84 -8.73
CA ALA A 18 -8.79 -5.28 -9.92
C ALA A 18 -9.00 -6.76 -10.22
N ASP A 19 -9.02 -7.64 -9.22
CA ASP A 19 -9.24 -9.08 -9.43
C ASP A 19 -10.68 -9.37 -9.83
N ARG A 20 -11.66 -8.64 -9.28
CA ARG A 20 -13.06 -8.69 -9.73
C ARG A 20 -13.22 -8.23 -11.18
N LEU A 21 -12.55 -7.14 -11.56
CA LEU A 21 -12.59 -6.63 -12.93
C LEU A 21 -12.00 -7.65 -13.91
N ARG A 22 -10.87 -8.28 -13.57
CA ARG A 22 -10.22 -9.30 -14.40
C ARG A 22 -11.09 -10.53 -14.57
N LEU A 23 -11.65 -11.04 -13.48
CA LEU A 23 -12.56 -12.18 -13.53
C LEU A 23 -13.73 -11.88 -14.46
N ARG A 24 -14.30 -10.67 -14.35
CA ARG A 24 -15.39 -10.24 -15.20
C ARG A 24 -14.98 -10.12 -16.67
N GLN A 25 -13.81 -9.56 -16.98
CA GLN A 25 -13.28 -9.51 -18.35
C GLN A 25 -13.12 -10.92 -18.94
N LEU A 26 -12.61 -11.87 -18.15
CA LEU A 26 -12.46 -13.27 -18.58
C LEU A 26 -13.82 -13.94 -18.88
N ARG A 27 -14.83 -13.67 -18.04
CA ARG A 27 -16.18 -14.21 -18.24
C ARG A 27 -16.84 -13.69 -19.51
N TRP A 28 -16.68 -12.40 -19.80
CA TRP A 28 -17.13 -11.81 -21.07
C TRP A 28 -16.35 -12.35 -22.26
N LEU A 29 -15.03 -12.53 -22.12
CA LEU A 29 -14.21 -13.17 -23.14
C LEU A 29 -14.68 -14.60 -23.43
N SER A 30 -15.02 -15.37 -22.40
CA SER A 30 -15.58 -16.72 -22.55
C SER A 30 -16.89 -16.69 -23.34
N VAL A 31 -17.81 -15.79 -23.00
CA VAL A 31 -19.08 -15.62 -23.75
C VAL A 31 -18.82 -15.26 -25.21
N ILE A 32 -17.89 -14.34 -25.49
CA ILE A 32 -17.54 -13.94 -26.86
C ILE A 32 -16.97 -15.14 -27.63
N VAL A 33 -16.04 -15.89 -27.05
CA VAL A 33 -15.43 -17.06 -27.70
C VAL A 33 -16.46 -18.17 -27.93
N MET A 34 -17.33 -18.46 -26.95
CA MET A 34 -18.41 -19.43 -27.09
C MET A 34 -19.40 -19.01 -28.19
N ALA A 35 -19.75 -17.72 -28.25
CA ALA A 35 -20.61 -17.18 -29.30
C ALA A 35 -19.98 -17.30 -30.68
N LEU A 36 -18.69 -16.98 -30.83
CA LEU A 36 -17.95 -17.14 -32.08
C LEU A 36 -17.90 -18.61 -32.53
N ILE A 37 -17.62 -19.54 -31.60
CA ILE A 37 -17.62 -20.97 -31.93
C ILE A 37 -19.02 -21.43 -32.37
N ALA A 38 -20.06 -21.07 -31.61
CA ALA A 38 -21.42 -21.50 -31.89
C ALA A 38 -22.00 -20.90 -33.18
N ALA A 39 -21.71 -19.62 -33.47
CA ALA A 39 -22.30 -18.90 -34.61
C ALA A 39 -21.48 -18.99 -35.90
N LEU A 40 -20.16 -19.19 -35.81
CA LEU A 40 -19.27 -19.21 -36.99
C LEU A 40 -18.62 -20.58 -37.19
N ALA A 41 -17.93 -21.11 -36.18
CA ALA A 41 -17.15 -22.34 -36.35
C ALA A 41 -18.03 -23.57 -36.55
N MET A 42 -19.07 -23.75 -35.73
CA MET A 42 -19.93 -24.94 -35.80
C MET A 42 -20.71 -25.05 -37.12
N PRO A 43 -21.37 -23.99 -37.63
CA PRO A 43 -22.02 -24.05 -38.95
C PRO A 43 -21.06 -24.36 -40.10
N LEU A 44 -19.79 -23.93 -40.00
CA LEU A 44 -18.78 -24.14 -41.04
C LEU A 44 -18.19 -25.56 -41.00
N LEU A 45 -17.88 -26.09 -39.80
CA LEU A 45 -17.23 -27.40 -39.65
C LEU A 45 -18.23 -28.57 -39.59
N ALA A 46 -19.41 -28.34 -39.01
CA ALA A 46 -20.42 -29.36 -38.72
C ALA A 46 -21.86 -28.81 -38.88
N PRO A 47 -22.30 -28.51 -40.12
CA PRO A 47 -23.60 -27.89 -40.40
C PRO A 47 -24.80 -28.73 -39.96
N ALA A 48 -24.62 -30.06 -39.84
CA ALA A 48 -25.65 -30.97 -39.36
C ALA A 48 -25.83 -30.95 -37.83
N GLN A 49 -24.92 -30.31 -37.09
CA GLN A 49 -24.93 -30.32 -35.64
C GLN A 49 -25.92 -29.28 -35.08
N PRO A 50 -26.74 -29.64 -34.08
CA PRO A 50 -27.66 -28.70 -33.47
C PRO A 50 -26.92 -27.62 -32.68
N VAL A 51 -26.90 -26.39 -33.19
CA VAL A 51 -26.28 -25.22 -32.53
C VAL A 51 -27.12 -24.65 -31.37
N ARG A 52 -28.40 -25.02 -31.28
CA ARG A 52 -29.34 -24.54 -30.25
C ARG A 52 -28.83 -24.72 -28.81
N PRO A 53 -28.36 -25.91 -28.37
CA PRO A 53 -27.81 -26.07 -27.02
C PRO A 53 -26.58 -25.18 -26.75
N LEU A 54 -25.69 -25.00 -27.74
CA LEU A 54 -24.51 -24.15 -27.61
C LEU A 54 -24.88 -22.69 -27.40
N LEU A 55 -25.85 -22.18 -28.16
CA LEU A 55 -26.39 -20.84 -27.99
C LEU A 55 -27.12 -20.68 -26.66
N ALA A 56 -27.91 -21.68 -26.23
CA ALA A 56 -28.61 -21.64 -24.96
C ALA A 56 -27.65 -21.53 -23.77
N ILE A 57 -26.57 -22.32 -23.76
CA ILE A 57 -25.53 -22.28 -22.73
C ILE A 57 -24.81 -20.92 -22.75
N THR A 58 -24.48 -20.41 -23.94
CA THR A 58 -23.82 -19.11 -24.10
C THR A 58 -24.70 -17.96 -23.58
N LEU A 59 -26.00 -17.98 -23.89
CA LEU A 59 -26.97 -17.01 -23.40
C LEU A 59 -27.19 -17.12 -21.90
N LEU A 60 -27.25 -18.33 -21.34
CA LEU A 60 -27.36 -18.54 -19.90
C LEU A 60 -26.15 -17.95 -19.16
N LEU A 61 -24.94 -18.19 -19.68
CA LEU A 61 -23.72 -17.62 -19.12
C LEU A 61 -23.71 -16.09 -19.25
N ALA A 62 -24.10 -15.54 -20.40
CA ALA A 62 -24.22 -14.10 -20.61
C ALA A 62 -25.23 -13.46 -19.66
N ALA A 63 -26.40 -14.09 -19.47
CA ALA A 63 -27.41 -13.64 -18.52
C ALA A 63 -26.89 -13.68 -17.08
N SER A 64 -26.12 -14.71 -16.70
CA SER A 64 -25.46 -14.79 -15.40
C SER A 64 -24.48 -13.63 -15.20
N ASN A 65 -23.69 -13.28 -16.23
CA ASN A 65 -22.74 -12.16 -16.19
C ASN A 65 -23.44 -10.81 -16.08
N LEU A 66 -24.58 -10.64 -16.77
CA LEU A 66 -25.37 -9.42 -16.71
C LEU A 66 -26.06 -9.27 -15.34
N ALA A 67 -26.56 -10.35 -14.76
CA ALA A 67 -27.13 -10.35 -13.41
C ALA A 67 -26.09 -9.94 -12.36
N LEU A 68 -24.86 -10.45 -12.48
CA LEU A 68 -23.73 -9.99 -11.66
C LEU A 68 -23.48 -8.49 -11.84
N HIS A 69 -23.48 -8.00 -13.09
CA HIS A 69 -23.31 -6.58 -13.37
C HIS A 69 -24.39 -5.69 -12.75
N ALA A 70 -25.63 -6.16 -12.70
CA ALA A 70 -26.78 -5.46 -12.14
C ALA A 70 -26.80 -5.39 -10.59
N GLY A 71 -25.72 -5.82 -9.92
CA GLY A 71 -25.58 -5.70 -8.47
C GLY A 71 -25.80 -7.01 -7.70
N ALA A 72 -25.91 -8.16 -8.37
CA ALA A 72 -25.98 -9.46 -7.71
C ALA A 72 -24.64 -9.86 -7.01
N ASP A 73 -23.57 -9.09 -7.21
CA ASP A 73 -22.26 -9.32 -6.58
C ASP A 73 -22.33 -9.48 -5.05
N ARG A 74 -23.19 -8.72 -4.35
CA ARG A 74 -23.39 -8.85 -2.89
C ARG A 74 -23.94 -10.21 -2.47
N ARG A 75 -24.79 -10.84 -3.29
CA ARG A 75 -25.36 -12.17 -3.00
C ARG A 75 -24.32 -13.27 -3.25
N TRP A 76 -23.54 -13.17 -4.31
CA TRP A 76 -22.54 -14.20 -4.66
C TRP A 76 -21.34 -14.17 -3.72
N SER A 77 -20.95 -12.99 -3.22
CA SER A 77 -19.95 -12.83 -2.15
C SER A 77 -20.29 -13.68 -0.92
N ALA A 78 -21.58 -13.76 -0.55
CA ALA A 78 -22.04 -14.54 0.61
C ALA A 78 -22.05 -16.07 0.38
N PHE A 79 -22.16 -16.53 -0.88
CA PHE A 79 -22.28 -17.96 -1.24
C PHE A 79 -20.98 -18.60 -1.73
N GLY A 80 -19.83 -17.95 -1.55
CA GLY A 80 -18.51 -18.51 -1.94
C GLY A 80 -17.76 -17.69 -3.00
N GLY A 81 -18.29 -16.55 -3.42
CA GLY A 81 -17.59 -15.52 -4.20
C GLY A 81 -17.02 -16.04 -5.52
N ALA A 82 -15.75 -15.70 -5.79
CA ALA A 82 -15.05 -16.03 -7.04
C ALA A 82 -14.98 -17.55 -7.33
N PHE A 83 -14.98 -18.41 -6.30
CA PHE A 83 -14.91 -19.86 -6.49
C PHE A 83 -16.16 -20.41 -7.18
N VAL A 84 -17.34 -19.98 -6.73
CA VAL A 84 -18.61 -20.40 -7.31
C VAL A 84 -18.73 -19.85 -8.73
N GLN A 85 -18.32 -18.60 -8.96
CA GLN A 85 -18.29 -18.00 -10.29
C GLN A 85 -17.45 -18.83 -11.26
N LEU A 86 -16.20 -19.13 -10.91
CA LEU A 86 -15.31 -19.95 -11.74
C LEU A 86 -15.81 -21.38 -11.92
N SER A 87 -16.45 -21.97 -10.91
CA SER A 87 -17.06 -23.30 -11.02
C SER A 87 -18.22 -23.29 -12.00
N VAL A 88 -19.06 -22.25 -11.99
CA VAL A 88 -20.14 -22.06 -12.97
C VAL A 88 -19.56 -21.84 -14.37
N ASP A 89 -18.49 -21.07 -14.52
CA ASP A 89 -17.82 -20.89 -15.83
C ASP A 89 -17.29 -22.22 -16.36
N LEU A 90 -16.66 -22.99 -15.50
CA LEU A 90 -16.09 -24.29 -15.83
C LEU A 90 -17.19 -25.30 -16.21
N LEU A 91 -18.31 -25.30 -15.51
CA LEU A 91 -19.50 -26.11 -15.85
C LEU A 91 -20.18 -25.65 -17.14
N ALA A 92 -20.24 -24.34 -17.40
CA ALA A 92 -20.78 -23.81 -18.64
C ALA A 92 -19.91 -24.24 -19.84
N TRP A 93 -18.58 -24.15 -19.70
CA TRP A 93 -17.64 -24.69 -20.68
C TRP A 93 -17.78 -26.20 -20.83
N ALA A 94 -17.94 -26.95 -19.73
CA ALA A 94 -18.17 -28.40 -19.78
C ALA A 94 -19.41 -28.75 -20.61
N ALA A 95 -20.54 -28.09 -20.33
CA ALA A 95 -21.78 -28.29 -21.06
C ALA A 95 -21.63 -27.89 -22.54
N PHE A 96 -20.94 -26.79 -22.82
CA PHE A 96 -20.69 -26.33 -24.18
C PHE A 96 -19.84 -27.34 -24.96
N LEU A 97 -18.77 -27.84 -24.35
CA LEU A 97 -17.90 -28.85 -24.95
C LEU A 97 -18.60 -30.19 -25.09
N TYR A 98 -19.48 -30.58 -24.16
CA TYR A 98 -20.28 -31.81 -24.26
C TYR A 98 -21.06 -31.87 -25.58
N PHE A 99 -21.77 -30.79 -25.91
CA PHE A 99 -22.49 -30.69 -27.19
C PHE A 99 -21.56 -30.41 -28.37
N GLY A 100 -20.36 -29.88 -28.13
CA GLY A 100 -19.39 -29.48 -29.14
C GLY A 100 -18.38 -30.55 -29.57
N GLY A 101 -18.45 -31.80 -29.10
CA GLY A 101 -17.47 -32.85 -29.44
C GLY A 101 -16.55 -33.30 -28.30
N GLY A 102 -16.78 -32.79 -27.09
CA GLY A 102 -16.07 -33.18 -25.87
C GLY A 102 -14.58 -32.91 -25.93
N VAL A 103 -13.79 -33.94 -25.63
CA VAL A 103 -12.31 -33.88 -25.61
C VAL A 103 -11.68 -33.71 -26.98
N THR A 104 -12.41 -34.05 -28.05
CA THR A 104 -11.93 -33.81 -29.41
C THR A 104 -12.11 -32.34 -29.81
N ASN A 105 -12.95 -31.57 -29.12
CA ASN A 105 -13.16 -30.17 -29.49
C ASN A 105 -11.89 -29.35 -29.25
N PRO A 106 -11.40 -28.57 -30.24
CA PRO A 106 -10.24 -27.70 -30.08
C PRO A 106 -10.28 -26.79 -28.84
N ALA A 107 -11.46 -26.30 -28.46
CA ALA A 107 -11.64 -25.40 -27.34
C ALA A 107 -11.41 -26.06 -25.95
N ILE A 108 -11.19 -27.37 -25.87
CA ILE A 108 -10.91 -28.07 -24.60
C ILE A 108 -9.71 -27.47 -23.85
N SER A 109 -8.69 -26.97 -24.58
CA SER A 109 -7.52 -26.33 -23.99
C SER A 109 -7.86 -25.04 -23.23
N LEU A 110 -8.98 -24.39 -23.55
CA LEU A 110 -9.43 -23.14 -22.90
C LEU A 110 -9.86 -23.34 -21.44
N LEU A 111 -10.01 -24.59 -20.98
CA LEU A 111 -10.17 -24.87 -19.55
C LEU A 111 -8.91 -24.47 -18.74
N LEU A 112 -7.72 -24.51 -19.34
CA LEU A 112 -6.46 -24.19 -18.66
C LEU A 112 -6.36 -22.71 -18.23
N PRO A 113 -6.64 -21.71 -19.09
CA PRO A 113 -6.72 -20.32 -18.66
C PRO A 113 -7.72 -20.08 -17.53
N LEU A 114 -8.87 -20.75 -17.52
CA LEU A 114 -9.85 -20.62 -16.44
C LEU A 114 -9.28 -21.10 -15.10
N VAL A 115 -8.62 -22.26 -15.09
CA VAL A 115 -7.97 -22.80 -13.90
C VAL A 115 -6.79 -21.92 -13.47
N ALA A 116 -6.00 -21.42 -14.42
CA ALA A 116 -4.87 -20.53 -14.14
C ALA A 116 -5.32 -19.22 -13.51
N VAL A 117 -6.41 -18.61 -14.00
CA VAL A 117 -7.00 -17.42 -13.37
C VAL A 117 -7.51 -17.74 -11.98
N GLY A 118 -8.17 -18.89 -11.81
CA GLY A 118 -8.57 -19.39 -10.50
C GLY A 118 -7.38 -19.51 -9.54
N ALA A 119 -6.23 -19.98 -10.00
CA ALA A 119 -5.05 -20.17 -9.17
C ALA A 119 -4.45 -18.87 -8.59
N ALA A 120 -4.60 -17.72 -9.25
CA ALA A 120 -4.12 -16.45 -8.66
C ALA A 120 -5.18 -15.68 -7.88
N VAL A 121 -6.47 -15.86 -8.18
CA VAL A 121 -7.55 -15.17 -7.46
C VAL A 121 -7.97 -15.92 -6.20
N LEU A 122 -7.92 -17.25 -6.22
CA LEU A 122 -8.40 -18.09 -5.13
C LEU A 122 -7.27 -18.44 -4.14
N PRO A 123 -7.61 -18.65 -2.85
CA PRO A 123 -6.72 -19.34 -1.92
C PRO A 123 -6.32 -20.72 -2.44
N ALA A 124 -5.10 -21.15 -2.16
CA ALA A 124 -4.51 -22.39 -2.69
C ALA A 124 -5.44 -23.62 -2.60
N ALA A 125 -6.12 -23.84 -1.47
CA ALA A 125 -7.03 -24.97 -1.30
C ALA A 125 -8.21 -24.94 -2.30
N ARG A 126 -8.81 -23.77 -2.54
CA ARG A 126 -9.92 -23.60 -3.50
C ARG A 126 -9.43 -23.66 -4.95
N ALA A 127 -8.22 -23.18 -5.21
CA ALA A 127 -7.58 -23.32 -6.52
C ALA A 127 -7.35 -24.80 -6.88
N TRP A 128 -6.84 -25.60 -5.95
CA TRP A 128 -6.68 -27.04 -6.13
C TRP A 128 -8.02 -27.76 -6.29
N ALA A 129 -9.06 -27.35 -5.54
CA ALA A 129 -10.41 -27.88 -5.73
C ALA A 129 -10.95 -27.58 -7.14
N LEU A 130 -10.75 -26.35 -7.65
CA LEU A 130 -11.15 -25.97 -9.01
C LEU A 130 -10.36 -26.75 -10.08
N ALA A 131 -9.06 -26.93 -9.89
CA ALA A 131 -8.22 -27.74 -10.80
C ALA A 131 -8.69 -29.20 -10.82
N THR A 132 -9.00 -29.77 -9.65
CA THR A 132 -9.55 -31.13 -9.53
C THR A 132 -10.89 -31.23 -10.25
N LEU A 133 -11.78 -30.23 -10.07
CA LEU A 133 -13.05 -30.17 -10.79
C LEU A 133 -12.85 -30.12 -12.32
N ALA A 134 -11.86 -29.37 -12.80
CA ALA A 134 -11.54 -29.29 -14.23
C ALA A 134 -11.04 -30.63 -14.79
N VAL A 135 -10.19 -31.33 -14.03
CA VAL A 135 -9.73 -32.68 -14.39
C VAL A 135 -10.90 -33.66 -14.42
N LEU A 136 -11.78 -33.64 -13.41
CA LEU A 136 -12.98 -34.48 -13.39
C LEU A 136 -13.91 -34.21 -14.57
N ILE A 137 -14.10 -32.94 -14.92
CA ILE A 137 -14.88 -32.53 -16.10
C ILE A 137 -14.23 -33.06 -17.39
N TYR A 138 -12.92 -32.92 -17.53
CA TYR A 138 -12.19 -33.44 -18.69
C TYR A 138 -12.34 -34.97 -18.78
N SER A 139 -12.14 -35.69 -17.68
CA SER A 139 -12.32 -37.14 -17.61
C SER A 139 -13.75 -37.57 -17.92
N ALA A 140 -14.75 -36.82 -17.45
CA ALA A 140 -16.15 -37.08 -17.78
C ALA A 140 -16.41 -36.87 -19.27
N LEU A 141 -15.92 -35.78 -19.86
CA LEU A 141 -16.06 -35.50 -21.29
C LEU A 141 -15.35 -36.53 -22.18
N TRP A 142 -14.28 -37.16 -21.68
CA TRP A 142 -13.60 -38.23 -22.40
C TRP A 142 -14.54 -39.40 -22.70
N HIS A 143 -15.36 -39.79 -21.72
CA HIS A 143 -16.29 -40.91 -21.87
C HIS A 143 -17.69 -40.47 -22.34
N TYR A 144 -18.14 -39.28 -21.89
CA TYR A 144 -19.47 -38.75 -22.13
C TYR A 144 -19.39 -37.45 -22.95
N HIS A 145 -19.52 -37.56 -24.27
CA HIS A 145 -19.67 -36.41 -25.16
C HIS A 145 -20.52 -36.77 -26.37
N GLN A 146 -21.14 -35.78 -27.00
CA GLN A 146 -21.80 -35.99 -28.29
C GLN A 146 -20.76 -35.87 -29.41
N PRO A 147 -20.52 -36.94 -30.20
CA PRO A 147 -19.57 -36.87 -31.29
C PRO A 147 -20.08 -35.93 -32.38
N VAL A 148 -19.19 -35.11 -32.91
CA VAL A 148 -19.49 -34.16 -33.98
C VAL A 148 -19.17 -34.78 -35.32
N GLN A 149 -20.14 -34.76 -36.24
CA GLN A 149 -19.95 -35.18 -37.62
C GLN A 149 -19.46 -34.00 -38.46
N LEU A 150 -18.24 -34.09 -38.97
CA LEU A 150 -17.61 -33.06 -39.79
C LEU A 150 -18.05 -33.19 -41.25
N ALA A 151 -18.35 -32.07 -41.92
CA ALA A 151 -18.93 -32.06 -43.27
C ALA A 151 -17.99 -32.57 -44.38
N ALA A 152 -16.71 -32.22 -44.30
CA ALA A 152 -15.69 -32.55 -45.30
C ALA A 152 -14.41 -32.97 -44.58
N ALA A 153 -14.07 -34.26 -44.62
CA ALA A 153 -13.03 -34.85 -43.76
C ALA A 153 -11.69 -34.10 -43.83
N GLU A 154 -11.22 -33.73 -45.02
CA GLU A 154 -9.90 -33.09 -45.19
C GLU A 154 -9.88 -31.61 -44.75
N THR A 155 -10.80 -30.78 -45.26
CA THR A 155 -10.88 -29.36 -44.89
C THR A 155 -11.24 -29.18 -43.42
N ALA A 156 -12.16 -30.00 -42.89
CA ALA A 156 -12.54 -29.96 -41.50
C ALA A 156 -11.41 -30.44 -40.58
N MET A 157 -10.62 -31.46 -40.97
CA MET A 157 -9.43 -31.89 -40.24
C MET A 157 -8.38 -30.77 -40.17
N ARG A 158 -8.13 -30.06 -41.28
CA ARG A 158 -7.17 -28.93 -41.30
C ARG A 158 -7.64 -27.78 -40.40
N LEU A 159 -8.93 -27.40 -40.47
CA LEU A 159 -9.54 -26.39 -39.61
C LEU A 159 -9.53 -26.82 -38.13
N HIS A 160 -9.75 -28.10 -37.85
CA HIS A 160 -9.71 -28.67 -36.52
C HIS A 160 -8.29 -28.63 -35.92
N LEU A 161 -7.26 -29.05 -36.67
CA LEU A 161 -5.86 -28.93 -36.26
C LEU A 161 -5.46 -27.47 -36.04
N ALA A 162 -5.86 -26.58 -36.94
CA ALA A 162 -5.62 -25.14 -36.79
C ALA A 162 -6.31 -24.59 -35.52
N GLY A 163 -7.52 -25.05 -35.21
CA GLY A 163 -8.22 -24.72 -33.97
C GLY A 163 -7.49 -25.23 -32.73
N MET A 164 -6.99 -26.47 -32.76
CA MET A 164 -6.23 -27.05 -31.62
C MET A 164 -4.95 -26.25 -31.38
N TRP A 165 -4.24 -25.91 -32.45
CA TRP A 165 -3.05 -25.06 -32.37
C TRP A 165 -3.40 -23.67 -31.82
N LEU A 166 -4.44 -23.03 -32.33
CA LEU A 166 -4.85 -21.67 -31.93
C LEU A 166 -5.29 -21.63 -30.47
N SER A 167 -6.13 -22.58 -30.04
CA SER A 167 -6.61 -22.68 -28.65
C SER A 167 -5.47 -22.98 -27.67
N PHE A 168 -4.52 -23.84 -28.06
CA PHE A 168 -3.33 -24.11 -27.27
C PHE A 168 -2.43 -22.87 -27.17
N ALA A 169 -2.13 -22.21 -28.30
CA ALA A 169 -1.33 -21.00 -28.32
C ALA A 169 -1.96 -19.89 -27.47
N PHE A 170 -3.26 -19.67 -27.61
CA PHE A 170 -4.01 -18.73 -26.78
C PHE A 170 -3.93 -19.10 -25.30
N SER A 171 -4.10 -20.38 -24.97
CA SER A 171 -4.04 -20.86 -23.58
C SER A 171 -2.66 -20.66 -22.97
N ALA A 172 -1.60 -21.03 -23.70
CA ALA A 172 -0.23 -20.86 -23.27
C ALA A 172 0.11 -19.38 -23.05
N VAL A 173 -0.22 -18.51 -24.00
CA VAL A 173 -0.01 -17.06 -23.87
C VAL A 173 -0.78 -16.49 -22.69
N ALA A 174 -2.06 -16.86 -22.53
CA ALA A 174 -2.88 -16.41 -21.41
C ALA A 174 -2.28 -16.81 -20.06
N VAL A 175 -1.85 -18.08 -19.92
CA VAL A 175 -1.21 -18.58 -18.70
C VAL A 175 0.11 -17.86 -18.43
N VAL A 176 1.00 -17.75 -19.42
CA VAL A 176 2.31 -17.08 -19.26
C VAL A 176 2.16 -15.60 -18.95
N TRP A 177 1.29 -14.90 -19.68
CA TRP A 177 0.98 -13.50 -19.42
C TRP A 177 0.44 -13.30 -18.00
N PHE A 178 -0.44 -14.19 -17.56
CA PHE A 178 -1.03 -14.10 -16.23
C PHE A 178 -0.02 -14.35 -15.11
N VAL A 179 0.77 -15.43 -15.22
CA VAL A 179 1.82 -15.78 -14.25
C VAL A 179 2.90 -14.69 -14.19
N SER A 180 3.35 -14.19 -15.35
CA SER A 180 4.36 -13.11 -15.40
C SER A 180 3.85 -11.81 -14.78
N ARG A 181 2.59 -11.43 -15.05
CA ARG A 181 1.96 -10.24 -14.45
C ARG A 181 1.79 -10.39 -12.94
N MET A 182 1.38 -11.56 -12.47
CA MET A 182 1.26 -11.86 -11.03
C MET A 182 2.62 -11.74 -10.33
N ASN A 183 3.66 -12.35 -10.90
CA ASN A 183 5.02 -12.27 -10.34
C ASN A 183 5.57 -10.84 -10.33
N ALA A 184 5.30 -10.05 -11.38
CA ALA A 184 5.67 -8.64 -11.41
C ALA A 184 4.94 -7.83 -10.31
N ALA A 185 3.65 -8.08 -10.11
CA ALA A 185 2.87 -7.43 -9.06
C ALA A 185 3.35 -7.82 -7.64
N LEU A 186 3.75 -9.08 -7.46
CA LEU A 186 4.32 -9.55 -6.20
C LEU A 186 5.65 -8.87 -5.89
N ARG A 187 6.57 -8.84 -6.87
CA ARG A 187 7.87 -8.15 -6.72
C ARG A 187 7.69 -6.67 -6.39
N GLN A 188 6.75 -5.98 -7.05
CA GLN A 188 6.48 -4.58 -6.75
C GLN A 188 6.02 -4.40 -5.29
N ARG A 189 5.08 -5.24 -4.82
CA ARG A 189 4.62 -5.20 -3.43
C ARG A 189 5.75 -5.47 -2.44
N GLU A 190 6.64 -6.40 -2.74
CA GLU A 190 7.81 -6.69 -1.91
C GLU A 190 8.77 -5.49 -1.84
N HIS A 191 9.00 -4.80 -2.97
CA HIS A 191 9.77 -3.56 -3.01
C HIS A 191 9.13 -2.45 -2.18
N ASP A 192 7.82 -2.21 -2.34
CA ASP A 192 7.10 -1.18 -1.60
C ASP A 192 7.15 -1.47 -0.09
N LEU A 193 6.93 -2.73 0.31
CA LEU A 193 7.03 -3.17 1.71
C LEU A 193 8.45 -3.00 2.27
N ALA A 194 9.47 -3.31 1.47
CA ALA A 194 10.86 -3.13 1.86
C ALA A 194 11.18 -1.64 2.08
N ALA A 195 10.71 -0.76 1.19
CA ALA A 195 10.87 0.69 1.31
C ALA A 195 10.21 1.22 2.58
N THR A 196 8.95 0.85 2.86
CA THR A 196 8.25 1.27 4.09
C THR A 196 8.94 0.74 5.36
N ARG A 197 9.49 -0.48 5.32
CA ARG A 197 10.25 -1.03 6.45
C ARG A 197 11.55 -0.26 6.68
N ALA A 198 12.26 0.12 5.63
CA ALA A 198 13.49 0.90 5.72
C ALA A 198 13.22 2.30 6.31
N GLU A 199 12.14 2.95 5.88
CA GLU A 199 11.70 4.24 6.43
C GLU A 199 11.37 4.13 7.93
N ARG A 200 10.55 3.15 8.33
CA ARG A 200 10.23 2.91 9.74
C ARG A 200 11.47 2.60 10.59
N ALA A 201 12.43 1.85 10.05
CA ALA A 201 13.68 1.56 10.75
C ALA A 201 14.52 2.83 10.97
N ARG A 202 14.56 3.72 9.97
CA ARG A 202 15.21 5.02 10.07
C ARG A 202 14.55 5.91 11.12
N ASP A 203 13.22 6.00 11.13
CA ASP A 203 12.48 6.78 12.13
C ASP A 203 12.70 6.24 13.54
N ALA A 204 12.64 4.92 13.72
CA ALA A 204 12.90 4.28 15.00
C ALA A 204 14.33 4.54 15.49
N TYR A 205 15.31 4.54 14.57
CA TYR A 205 16.69 4.88 14.88
C TYR A 205 16.83 6.34 15.33
N VAL A 206 16.24 7.29 14.61
CA VAL A 206 16.27 8.72 14.98
C VAL A 206 15.58 8.95 16.34
N VAL A 207 14.42 8.33 16.57
CA VAL A 207 13.71 8.42 17.87
C VAL A 207 14.55 7.82 19.00
N GLY A 208 15.24 6.70 18.75
CA GLY A 208 16.17 6.08 19.70
C GLY A 208 17.33 7.02 20.05
N LEU A 209 17.93 7.63 19.03
CA LEU A 209 19.00 8.62 19.21
C LEU A 209 18.52 9.84 20.00
N GLY A 210 17.31 10.35 19.72
CA GLY A 210 16.75 11.47 20.46
C GLY A 210 16.44 11.18 21.92
N LYS A 211 16.00 9.95 22.25
CA LYS A 211 15.86 9.52 23.65
C LYS A 211 17.22 9.47 24.35
N LEU A 212 18.25 8.97 23.68
CA LEU A 212 19.62 8.94 24.22
C LEU A 212 20.18 10.35 24.42
N ALA A 213 20.03 11.24 23.44
CA ALA A 213 20.48 12.63 23.51
C ALA A 213 19.79 13.39 24.64
N ALA A 214 18.45 13.32 24.74
CA ALA A 214 17.71 13.94 25.84
C ALA A 214 18.11 13.38 27.22
N GLY A 215 18.34 12.07 27.30
CA GLY A 215 18.82 11.42 28.52
C GLY A 215 20.26 11.82 28.90
N ALA A 216 21.14 12.05 27.92
CA ALA A 216 22.48 12.58 28.14
C ALA A 216 22.43 14.05 28.56
N ALA A 217 21.58 14.86 27.91
CA ALA A 217 21.41 16.26 28.22
C ALA A 217 20.96 16.51 29.66
N HIS A 218 19.99 15.72 30.13
CA HIS A 218 19.52 15.83 31.50
C HIS A 218 20.61 15.42 32.52
N ARG A 219 21.29 14.28 32.29
CA ARG A 219 22.30 13.75 33.23
C ARG A 219 23.58 14.56 33.29
N LEU A 220 24.00 15.18 32.19
CA LEU A 220 25.20 16.03 32.13
C LEU A 220 24.89 17.51 32.40
N GLY A 221 23.64 17.96 32.19
CA GLY A 221 23.22 19.33 32.48
C GLY A 221 23.34 19.70 33.95
N THR A 222 23.01 18.78 34.86
CA THR A 222 23.14 18.98 36.32
C THR A 222 24.58 19.20 36.77
N PRO A 223 25.56 18.30 36.50
CA PRO A 223 26.95 18.50 36.93
C PRO A 223 27.60 19.72 36.26
N LEU A 224 27.30 20.02 34.98
CA LEU A 224 27.77 21.25 34.32
C LEU A 224 27.18 22.51 34.98
N GLY A 225 25.91 22.45 35.39
CA GLY A 225 25.27 23.52 36.15
C GLY A 225 25.95 23.77 37.50
N THR A 226 26.27 22.71 38.23
CA THR A 226 27.01 22.79 39.50
C THR A 226 28.43 23.34 39.30
N LEU A 227 29.16 22.85 38.31
CA LEU A 227 30.50 23.34 37.95
C LEU A 227 30.48 24.85 37.63
N ARG A 228 29.48 25.32 36.90
CA ARG A 228 29.30 26.74 36.61
C ARG A 228 29.15 27.58 37.88
N ILE A 229 28.33 27.10 38.85
CA ILE A 229 28.12 27.81 40.11
C ILE A 229 29.43 27.92 40.89
N VAL A 230 30.21 26.84 40.97
CA VAL A 230 31.52 26.84 41.65
C VAL A 230 32.50 27.79 40.97
N VAL A 231 32.58 27.78 39.64
CA VAL A 231 33.43 28.70 38.87
C VAL A 231 33.00 30.15 39.07
N ASP A 232 31.70 30.45 39.03
CA ASP A 232 31.17 31.80 39.27
C ASP A 232 31.41 32.28 40.72
N GLU A 233 31.45 31.37 41.69
CA GLU A 233 31.76 31.68 43.08
C GLU A 233 33.25 31.96 43.30
N LEU A 234 34.13 31.14 42.71
CA LEU A 234 35.58 31.38 42.71
C LEU A 234 35.93 32.69 42.00
N ALA A 235 35.26 33.02 40.90
CA ALA A 235 35.50 34.26 40.15
C ALA A 235 35.17 35.54 40.95
N ARG A 236 34.34 35.45 42.01
CA ARG A 236 33.99 36.58 42.89
C ARG A 236 35.03 36.86 43.98
N ARG A 237 35.96 35.94 44.22
CA ARG A 237 37.03 36.09 45.21
C ARG A 237 38.08 37.08 44.71
N ARG A 238 38.38 38.12 45.50
CA ARG A 238 39.36 39.18 45.14
C ARG A 238 40.78 38.88 45.61
N ASP A 239 40.95 37.78 46.35
CA ASP A 239 42.23 37.32 46.89
C ASP A 239 43.01 36.40 45.94
N LEU A 240 42.50 36.17 44.72
CA LEU A 240 43.13 35.36 43.70
C LEU A 240 44.07 36.19 42.80
N PRO A 241 45.18 35.61 42.30
CA PRO A 241 46.03 36.22 41.27
C PRO A 241 45.25 36.54 39.99
N ALA A 242 45.68 37.56 39.24
CA ALA A 242 45.04 37.97 37.98
C ALA A 242 44.95 36.81 36.96
N ASP A 243 45.99 35.98 36.91
CA ASP A 243 46.14 34.82 36.02
C ASP A 243 45.05 33.77 36.31
N CYS A 244 44.66 33.59 37.58
CA CYS A 244 43.58 32.69 37.98
C CYS A 244 42.20 33.18 37.51
N HIS A 245 41.99 34.50 37.39
CA HIS A 245 40.74 35.05 36.88
C HIS A 245 40.57 34.79 35.37
N GLU A 246 41.67 34.80 34.61
CA GLU A 246 41.67 34.46 33.18
C GLU A 246 41.32 32.98 32.96
N ASP A 247 41.92 32.07 33.74
CA ASP A 247 41.62 30.64 33.72
C ASP A 247 40.15 30.35 34.09
N LEU A 248 39.60 31.03 35.10
CA LEU A 248 38.19 30.89 35.49
C LEU A 248 37.23 31.37 34.40
N ALA A 249 37.57 32.45 33.68
CA ALA A 249 36.80 32.91 32.53
C ALA A 249 36.83 31.88 31.39
N LEU A 250 37.98 31.25 31.15
CA LEU A 250 38.15 30.19 30.16
C LEU A 250 37.34 28.94 30.51
N MET A 251 37.38 28.49 31.78
CA MET A 251 36.56 27.38 32.28
C MET A 251 35.07 27.64 32.10
N ARG A 252 34.60 28.85 32.44
CA ARG A 252 33.21 29.25 32.22
C ARG A 252 32.83 29.19 30.74
N GLY A 253 33.69 29.66 29.85
CA GLY A 253 33.50 29.55 28.40
C GLY A 253 33.34 28.10 27.93
N GLN A 254 34.18 27.18 28.43
CA GLN A 254 34.08 25.76 28.07
C GLN A 254 32.82 25.08 28.61
N ILE A 255 32.36 25.44 29.80
CA ILE A 255 31.11 24.92 30.37
C ILE A 255 29.90 25.35 29.53
N GLU A 256 29.84 26.62 29.13
CA GLU A 256 28.77 27.12 28.25
C GLU A 256 28.85 26.50 26.85
N HIS A 257 30.04 26.26 26.31
CA HIS A 257 30.21 25.55 25.06
C HIS A 257 29.69 24.10 25.14
N CYS A 258 30.02 23.37 26.22
CA CYS A 258 29.51 22.02 26.45
C CYS A 258 27.98 21.99 26.54
N LYS A 259 27.38 22.95 27.25
CA LYS A 259 25.92 23.11 27.33
C LYS A 259 25.30 23.38 25.96
N SER A 260 25.92 24.24 25.16
CA SER A 260 25.45 24.56 23.81
C SER A 260 25.43 23.31 22.91
N ILE A 261 26.51 22.52 22.89
CA ILE A 261 26.59 21.26 22.13
C ILE A 261 25.49 20.28 22.56
N LEU A 262 25.31 20.11 23.88
CA LEU A 262 24.29 19.22 24.45
C LEU A 262 22.87 19.62 24.05
N ASN A 263 22.59 20.92 24.09
CA ASN A 263 21.30 21.48 23.71
C ASN A 263 21.06 21.33 22.21
N SER A 264 22.07 21.54 21.36
CA SER A 264 21.95 21.33 19.91
C SER A 264 21.64 19.88 19.56
N LEU A 265 22.33 18.91 20.17
CA LEU A 265 22.08 17.47 19.97
C LEU A 265 20.65 17.07 20.39
N THR A 266 20.14 17.65 21.47
CA THR A 266 18.78 17.38 21.95
C THR A 266 17.72 18.01 21.06
N ARG A 267 18.02 19.20 20.53
CA ARG A 267 17.15 19.95 19.64
C ARG A 267 17.04 19.30 18.27
N GLU A 268 18.14 18.93 17.64
CA GLU A 268 18.16 18.23 16.34
C GLU A 268 17.38 16.91 16.41
N ALA A 269 17.53 16.16 17.50
CA ALA A 269 16.79 14.92 17.69
C ALA A 269 15.34 15.12 18.19
N GLY A 270 15.01 16.31 18.71
CA GLY A 270 13.67 16.72 19.12
C GLY A 270 12.83 17.36 18.00
N GLN A 271 13.46 18.01 17.02
CA GLN A 271 12.78 18.65 15.89
C GLN A 271 12.03 17.64 15.02
N GLN A 272 12.63 16.47 14.75
CA GLN A 272 11.96 15.36 14.06
C GLN A 272 10.77 14.77 14.83
N ARG A 273 10.67 15.05 16.14
CA ARG A 273 9.54 14.62 16.99
C ARG A 273 8.32 15.55 16.85
N ALA A 274 8.53 16.78 16.38
CA ALA A 274 7.49 17.81 16.26
C ALA A 274 6.84 17.87 14.87
N GLU A 275 7.42 17.24 13.84
CA GLU A 275 6.78 17.05 12.53
C GLU A 275 5.48 16.22 12.61
N GLY A 276 5.23 15.53 13.74
CA GLY A 276 3.97 14.85 14.06
C GLY A 276 3.00 15.59 15.00
N GLY A 277 3.31 16.83 15.41
CA GLY A 277 2.51 17.60 16.36
C GLY A 277 1.27 18.22 15.70
N GLY A 278 0.07 17.82 16.13
CA GLY A 278 -1.21 18.25 15.56
C GLY A 278 -1.33 19.77 15.41
N LYS A 279 -1.97 20.20 14.31
CA LYS A 279 -2.09 21.61 13.93
C LYS A 279 -2.69 22.47 15.05
N VAL A 280 -2.02 23.53 15.47
CA VAL A 280 -2.49 24.50 16.49
C VAL A 280 -2.96 25.79 15.79
N ALA A 281 -3.89 26.53 16.39
CA ALA A 281 -4.26 27.86 15.88
C ALA A 281 -3.07 28.83 16.04
N ALA A 282 -2.69 29.50 14.96
CA ALA A 282 -1.51 30.35 14.91
C ALA A 282 -1.58 31.51 15.91
N GLY A 283 -2.77 32.11 16.11
CA GLY A 283 -2.98 33.20 17.07
C GLY A 283 -2.62 32.79 18.49
N LEU A 284 -3.23 31.70 18.99
CA LEU A 284 -2.96 31.18 20.34
C LEU A 284 -1.49 30.83 20.56
N TRP A 285 -0.83 30.30 19.53
CA TRP A 285 0.58 29.93 19.61
C TRP A 285 1.51 31.15 19.63
N LEU A 286 1.25 32.17 18.80
CA LEU A 286 2.04 33.41 18.74
C LEU A 286 1.83 34.28 19.98
N GLU A 287 0.62 34.38 20.51
CA GLU A 287 0.34 35.06 21.78
C GLU A 287 1.16 34.44 22.92
N ALA A 288 1.13 33.11 23.05
CA ALA A 288 1.91 32.40 24.07
C ALA A 288 3.43 32.58 23.87
N ALA A 289 3.91 32.70 22.63
CA ALA A 289 5.33 32.94 22.34
C ALA A 289 5.77 34.35 22.75
N VAL A 290 4.97 35.37 22.43
CA VAL A 290 5.26 36.77 22.78
C VAL A 290 5.16 36.99 24.30
N GLU A 291 4.19 36.36 24.96
CA GLU A 291 4.04 36.48 26.43
C GLU A 291 5.22 35.85 27.18
N ARG A 292 5.72 34.70 26.72
CA ARG A 292 6.96 34.12 27.24
C ARG A 292 8.16 35.05 27.08
N TRP A 293 8.28 35.72 25.93
CA TRP A 293 9.38 36.67 25.69
C TRP A 293 9.27 37.90 26.61
N ARG A 294 8.07 38.45 26.82
CA ARG A 294 7.84 39.56 27.77
C ARG A 294 8.27 39.20 29.20
N GLY A 295 8.00 37.96 29.63
CA GLY A 295 8.45 37.47 30.94
C GLY A 295 9.97 37.44 31.10
N LEU A 296 10.72 37.25 30.00
CA LEU A 296 12.19 37.25 29.99
C LEU A 296 12.78 38.67 29.89
N ARG A 297 12.04 39.64 29.33
CA ARG A 297 12.49 41.04 29.19
C ARG A 297 11.44 42.04 29.68
N PRO A 298 11.24 42.18 31.01
CA PRO A 298 10.20 43.04 31.59
C PRO A 298 10.35 44.55 31.30
N ARG A 299 11.53 44.99 30.82
CA ARG A 299 11.80 46.39 30.46
C ARG A 299 11.52 46.71 28.98
N ALA A 300 11.30 45.71 28.14
CA ALA A 300 11.04 45.90 26.71
C ALA A 300 9.54 45.79 26.41
N ARG A 301 9.02 46.65 25.52
CA ARG A 301 7.60 46.63 25.11
C ARG A 301 7.47 45.94 23.75
N ALA A 302 6.58 44.96 23.66
CA ALA A 302 6.21 44.29 22.42
C ALA A 302 4.69 44.37 22.24
N MET A 303 4.22 44.73 21.05
CA MET A 303 2.81 44.74 20.67
C MET A 303 2.59 43.73 19.54
N LEU A 304 1.63 42.83 19.72
CA LEU A 304 1.27 41.83 18.72
C LEU A 304 0.00 42.28 18.03
N THR A 305 0.06 42.46 16.70
CA THR A 305 -1.09 42.78 15.85
C THR A 305 -1.23 41.68 14.82
N MET A 306 -2.43 41.11 14.68
CA MET A 306 -2.70 40.01 13.77
C MET A 306 -4.08 40.18 13.14
N ASP A 307 -4.22 39.79 11.87
CA ASP A 307 -5.53 39.75 11.21
C ASP A 307 -6.32 38.50 11.64
N ASP A 308 -7.65 38.59 11.67
CA ASP A 308 -8.53 37.47 12.09
C ASP A 308 -8.30 36.19 11.27
N ALA A 309 -8.05 36.34 9.96
CA ALA A 309 -7.73 35.23 9.08
C ALA A 309 -6.40 34.55 9.44
N ALA A 310 -5.41 35.33 9.90
CA ALA A 310 -4.12 34.81 10.34
C ALA A 310 -4.21 34.15 11.73
N ALA A 311 -4.99 34.72 12.65
CA ALA A 311 -5.19 34.16 13.98
C ALA A 311 -5.86 32.78 13.94
N ALA A 312 -6.82 32.58 13.02
CA ALA A 312 -7.54 31.32 12.83
C ALA A 312 -6.77 30.26 12.02
N ALA A 313 -5.64 30.62 11.39
CA ALA A 313 -4.86 29.70 10.58
C ALA A 313 -4.30 28.55 11.41
N ARG A 314 -4.40 27.32 10.90
CA ARG A 314 -3.89 26.12 11.58
C ARG A 314 -2.48 25.80 11.11
N ILE A 315 -1.50 26.08 11.97
CA ILE A 315 -0.08 25.84 11.70
C ILE A 315 0.42 24.59 12.41
N VAL A 316 1.40 23.93 11.81
CA VAL A 316 2.23 22.95 12.51
C VAL A 316 3.37 23.75 13.14
N ALA A 317 3.22 24.08 14.42
CA ALA A 317 4.21 24.87 15.14
C ALA A 317 5.17 23.92 15.85
N ASP A 318 6.36 23.76 15.27
CA ASP A 318 7.46 23.01 15.89
C ASP A 318 8.30 23.92 16.81
N ALA A 319 9.27 23.31 17.50
CA ALA A 319 10.19 24.04 18.36
C ALA A 319 11.11 25.01 17.60
N SER A 320 11.44 24.73 16.33
CA SER A 320 12.25 25.61 15.46
C SER A 320 11.55 26.92 15.20
N LEU A 321 10.27 26.88 14.87
CA LEU A 321 9.47 28.06 14.60
C LEU A 321 9.40 28.93 15.86
N GLY A 322 9.26 28.31 17.04
CA GLY A 322 9.31 29.01 18.33
C GLY A 322 10.63 29.75 18.55
N GLU A 323 11.75 29.09 18.26
CA GLU A 323 13.09 29.68 18.41
C GLU A 323 13.36 30.77 17.37
N ALA A 324 12.96 30.56 16.11
CA ALA A 324 13.09 31.55 15.05
C ALA A 324 12.30 32.83 15.36
N VAL A 325 11.06 32.69 15.83
CA VAL A 325 10.23 33.81 16.27
C VAL A 325 10.86 34.50 17.48
N HIS A 326 11.37 33.75 18.45
CA HIS A 326 12.06 34.33 19.61
C HIS A 326 13.29 35.16 19.19
N ASN A 327 14.13 34.63 18.29
CA ASN A 327 15.32 35.31 17.78
C ASN A 327 14.96 36.57 16.99
N LEU A 328 13.89 36.55 16.19
CA LEU A 328 13.42 37.72 15.47
C LEU A 328 12.95 38.82 16.42
N ILE A 329 12.18 38.46 17.44
CA ILE A 329 11.68 39.42 18.45
C ILE A 329 12.85 40.00 19.26
N ASP A 330 13.81 39.16 19.68
CA ASP A 330 14.97 39.63 20.45
C ASP A 330 15.86 40.55 19.60
N ASN A 331 16.08 40.22 18.33
CA ASN A 331 16.82 41.08 17.41
C ASN A 331 16.14 42.44 17.20
N ALA A 332 14.81 42.46 17.01
CA ALA A 332 14.07 43.70 16.85
C ALA A 332 14.13 44.58 18.12
N ALA A 333 14.04 43.96 19.30
CA ALA A 333 14.17 44.68 20.57
C ALA A 333 15.57 45.27 20.78
N ASN A 334 16.62 44.52 20.42
CA ASN A 334 18.00 44.99 20.53
C ASN A 334 18.29 46.13 19.53
N ALA A 335 17.77 46.05 18.30
CA ALA A 335 17.92 47.11 17.30
C ALA A 335 17.26 48.43 17.74
N ASN A 336 16.10 48.35 18.38
CA ASN A 336 15.37 49.52 18.87
C ASN A 336 15.96 50.12 20.15
N ALA A 337 16.80 49.37 20.88
CA ALA A 337 17.53 49.88 22.05
C ALA A 337 18.86 50.58 21.67
N ALA A 338 19.33 50.38 20.43
CA ALA A 338 20.56 50.97 19.88
C ALA A 338 20.30 52.24 19.03
N ALA A 339 19.03 52.58 18.79
CA ALA A 339 18.57 53.79 18.12
C ALA A 339 18.12 54.84 19.15
#